data_AF-A0A099NQL0-F1
#
_entry.id   AF-A0A099NQL0-F1
#
_cell.length_a   1.000
_cell.length_b   1.000
_cell.length_c   1.000
_cell.angle_alpha   90.00
_cell.angle_beta   90.00
_cell.angle_gamma   90.00
#
_symmetry.space_group_name_H-M   'P 1'
#
loop_
_entity.id
_entity.type
_entity.pdbx_description
1 polymer ?
#
loop_
_entity_poly.entity_id
_entity_poly.type
_entity_poly.pdbx_seq_one_letter_code
_entity_poly.pdbx_strand_id
1 'polypeptide(L)'
;YPVLADYTLFYSAMFLFKRYYHYLKFKPAVSFVALIVVLLQSPTFYIIWMSLNSGNANFFYAMGLALSLVESLFLSDFIWAYIQDEYYSTQKIPEETRHTKKLTQI
;
A
#
# COMPACT_ATOMS: atom_id res chain seq x y z
N TYR A 1 6.41 -5.41 -15.04
CA TYR A 1 5.98 -6.54 -14.20
C TYR A 1 6.61 -6.34 -12.84
N PRO A 2 5.91 -5.69 -11.90
CA PRO A 2 6.36 -5.75 -10.53
C PRO A 2 6.32 -7.22 -10.07
N VAL A 3 7.43 -7.67 -9.52
CA VAL A 3 7.63 -9.01 -8.97
C VAL A 3 7.38 -8.93 -7.46
N LEU A 4 7.10 -10.07 -6.82
CA LEU A 4 6.95 -10.15 -5.36
C LEU A 4 8.09 -9.46 -4.57
N ALA A 5 9.30 -9.44 -5.18
CA ALA A 5 10.49 -8.76 -4.69
C ALA A 5 10.37 -7.22 -4.63
N ASP A 6 9.73 -6.60 -5.63
CA ASP A 6 9.57 -5.14 -5.71
C ASP A 6 8.69 -4.63 -4.56
N TYR A 7 7.68 -5.42 -4.20
CA TYR A 7 6.78 -5.09 -3.10
C TYR A 7 7.46 -5.24 -1.75
N THR A 8 8.18 -6.34 -1.55
CA THR A 8 8.95 -6.53 -0.31
C THR A 8 9.98 -5.42 -0.11
N LEU A 9 10.61 -4.94 -1.17
CA LEU A 9 11.48 -3.77 -1.12
C LEU A 9 10.71 -2.52 -0.67
N PHE A 10 9.57 -2.20 -1.29
CA PHE A 10 8.74 -1.04 -0.90
C PHE A 10 8.35 -1.09 0.58
N TYR A 11 7.81 -2.21 1.06
CA TYR A 11 7.39 -2.36 2.45
C TYR A 11 8.55 -2.31 3.44
N SER A 12 9.74 -2.81 3.05
CA SER A 12 10.95 -2.67 3.87
C SER A 12 11.42 -1.22 3.97
N ALA A 13 11.40 -0.48 2.85
CA ALA A 13 11.77 0.93 2.81
C ALA A 13 10.81 1.81 3.61
N MET A 14 9.52 1.45 3.68
CA MET A 14 8.51 2.19 4.42
C MET A 14 8.89 2.42 5.90
N PHE A 15 9.60 1.46 6.53
CA PHE A 15 10.07 1.60 7.91
C PHE A 15 11.14 2.68 8.11
N LEU A 16 11.88 3.06 7.06
CA LEU A 16 12.87 4.15 7.11
C LEU A 16 12.19 5.52 7.10
N PHE A 17 11.02 5.61 6.48
CA PHE A 17 10.31 6.86 6.23
C PHE A 17 9.17 7.13 7.22
N LYS A 18 9.41 6.86 8.52
CA LYS A 18 8.41 7.09 9.59
C LYS A 18 7.90 8.52 9.65
N ARG A 19 8.68 9.50 9.15
CA ARG A 19 8.28 10.91 9.08
C ARG A 19 7.00 11.11 8.28
N TYR A 20 6.76 10.32 7.24
CA TYR A 20 5.58 10.46 6.38
C TYR A 20 4.32 9.81 6.96
N TYR A 21 4.45 9.01 8.03
CA TYR A 21 3.31 8.28 8.59
C TYR A 21 2.20 9.19 9.08
N HIS A 22 2.53 10.43 9.42
CA HIS A 22 1.55 11.42 9.81
C HIS A 22 0.65 11.86 8.64
N TYR A 23 1.19 11.92 7.42
CA TYR A 23 0.47 12.42 6.24
C TYR A 23 -0.26 11.32 5.47
N LEU A 24 -0.02 10.05 5.78
CA LEU A 24 -0.71 8.92 5.14
C LEU A 24 -2.21 8.96 5.42
N LYS A 25 -3.04 8.74 4.39
CA LYS A 25 -4.48 8.59 4.55
C LYS A 25 -4.82 7.28 5.24
N PHE A 26 -4.10 6.21 4.90
CA PHE A 26 -4.26 4.91 5.52
C PHE A 26 -3.10 4.64 6.48
N LYS A 27 -3.42 4.22 7.71
CA LYS A 27 -2.37 3.85 8.67
C LYS A 27 -1.54 2.69 8.09
N PRO A 28 -0.20 2.68 8.28
CA PRO A 28 0.67 1.59 7.85
C PRO A 28 0.15 0.20 8.19
N ALA A 29 -0.41 0.03 9.39
CA ALA A 29 -1.00 -1.24 9.84
C ALA A 29 -2.12 -1.75 8.93
N VAL A 30 -2.95 -0.86 8.38
CA VAL A 30 -4.02 -1.22 7.43
C VAL A 30 -3.41 -1.78 6.15
N SER A 31 -2.30 -1.20 5.69
CA SER A 31 -1.58 -1.70 4.51
C SER A 31 -1.03 -3.11 4.71
N PHE A 32 -0.37 -3.35 5.85
CA PHE A 32 0.14 -4.68 6.17
C PHE A 32 -0.96 -5.73 6.30
N VAL A 33 -2.09 -5.38 6.94
CA VAL A 33 -3.24 -6.30 7.05
C VAL A 33 -3.83 -6.61 5.68
N ALA A 34 -4.03 -5.60 4.82
CA ALA A 34 -4.56 -5.77 3.48
C ALA A 34 -3.67 -6.69 2.63
N LEU A 35 -2.35 -6.49 2.68
CA LEU A 35 -1.40 -7.40 2.01
C LEU A 35 -1.50 -8.83 2.52
N ILE A 36 -1.48 -9.03 3.84
CA ILE A 36 -1.53 -10.38 4.43
C ILE A 36 -2.80 -11.10 3.98
N VAL A 37 -3.93 -10.41 3.98
CA VAL A 37 -5.22 -10.96 3.53
C VAL A 37 -5.13 -11.40 2.07
N VAL A 38 -4.59 -10.57 1.18
CA VAL A 38 -4.46 -10.92 -0.24
C VAL A 38 -3.45 -12.05 -0.47
N LEU A 39 -2.32 -12.04 0.23
CA LEU A 39 -1.30 -13.09 0.14
C LEU A 39 -1.81 -14.43 0.67
N LEU A 40 -2.63 -14.44 1.72
CA LEU A 40 -3.26 -15.65 2.26
C LEU A 40 -4.24 -16.31 1.29
N GLN A 41 -4.71 -15.56 0.29
CA GLN A 41 -5.53 -16.10 -0.78
C GLN A 41 -4.74 -17.07 -1.67
N SER A 42 -3.42 -16.91 -1.79
CA SER A 42 -2.53 -17.77 -2.59
C SER A 42 -2.51 -19.24 -2.11
N PRO A 43 -2.21 -19.57 -0.84
CA PRO A 43 -2.23 -20.97 -0.37
C PRO A 43 -3.65 -21.56 -0.41
N THR A 44 -4.67 -20.74 -0.14
CA THR A 44 -6.08 -21.17 -0.26
C THR A 44 -6.39 -21.61 -1.69
N PHE A 45 -6.00 -20.80 -2.67
CA PHE A 45 -6.17 -21.11 -4.08
C PHE A 45 -5.36 -22.34 -4.50
N TYR A 46 -4.14 -22.52 -4.00
CA TYR A 46 -3.33 -23.70 -4.27
C TYR A 46 -4.06 -25.00 -3.88
N ILE A 47 -4.69 -25.04 -2.70
CA ILE A 47 -5.45 -26.21 -2.25
C ILE A 47 -6.67 -26.45 -3.16
N ILE A 48 -7.41 -25.40 -3.50
CA ILE A 48 -8.58 -25.50 -4.38
C ILE A 48 -8.19 -26.01 -5.78
N TRP A 49 -7.08 -25.51 -6.31
CA TRP A 49 -6.60 -25.89 -7.62
C TRP A 49 -6.04 -27.32 -7.64
N MET A 50 -5.08 -27.61 -6.77
CA MET A 50 -4.33 -28.87 -6.81
C MET A 50 -5.06 -30.03 -6.14
N SER A 51 -5.70 -29.79 -5.00
CA SER A 51 -6.32 -30.86 -4.20
C SER A 51 -7.78 -31.09 -4.58
N LEU A 52 -8.53 -30.01 -4.82
CA LEU A 52 -9.97 -30.11 -5.11
C LEU A 52 -10.29 -30.14 -6.61
N ASN A 53 -9.30 -29.88 -7.49
CA ASN A 53 -9.47 -29.80 -8.95
C ASN A 53 -10.64 -28.91 -9.40
N SER A 54 -11.05 -27.96 -8.56
CA SER A 54 -12.15 -27.03 -8.81
C SER A 54 -11.66 -25.58 -8.99
N GLY A 55 -10.34 -25.39 -9.00
CA GLY A 55 -9.70 -24.10 -9.27
C GLY A 55 -9.94 -23.63 -10.70
N ASN A 56 -10.32 -22.36 -10.84
CA ASN A 56 -10.52 -21.69 -12.14
C ASN A 56 -9.48 -20.56 -12.31
N ALA A 57 -8.93 -20.42 -13.52
CA ALA A 57 -7.96 -19.39 -13.87
C ALA A 57 -8.46 -17.96 -13.58
N ASN A 58 -9.78 -17.74 -13.64
CA ASN A 58 -10.39 -16.46 -13.27
C ASN A 58 -10.09 -16.05 -11.82
N PHE A 59 -10.00 -17.01 -10.88
CA PHE A 59 -9.64 -16.72 -9.49
C PHE A 59 -8.16 -16.34 -9.36
N PHE A 60 -7.28 -16.98 -10.14
CA PHE A 60 -5.86 -16.60 -10.18
C PHE A 60 -5.68 -15.16 -10.65
N TYR A 61 -6.39 -14.79 -11.72
CA TYR A 61 -6.40 -13.41 -12.22
C TYR A 61 -6.95 -12.42 -11.19
N ALA A 62 -8.08 -12.74 -10.55
CA ALA A 62 -8.69 -11.89 -9.54
C ALA A 62 -7.76 -11.64 -8.33
N MET A 63 -7.02 -12.65 -7.89
CA MET A 63 -6.00 -12.49 -6.83
C MET A 63 -4.88 -11.55 -7.25
N GLY A 64 -4.33 -11.72 -8.46
CA GLY A 64 -3.27 -10.85 -8.97
C GLY A 64 -3.74 -9.39 -9.11
N LEU A 65 -4.99 -9.19 -9.53
CA LEU A 65 -5.62 -7.87 -9.60
C LEU A 65 -5.80 -7.26 -8.20
N ALA A 66 -6.28 -8.04 -7.22
CA ALA A 66 -6.43 -7.58 -5.84
C ALA A 66 -5.08 -7.16 -5.22
N LEU A 67 -4.01 -7.94 -5.47
CA LEU A 67 -2.66 -7.61 -5.02
C LEU A 67 -2.18 -6.29 -5.63
N SER A 68 -2.28 -6.18 -6.96
CA SER A 68 -1.87 -4.97 -7.70
C SER A 68 -2.66 -3.73 -7.27
N LEU A 69 -3.95 -3.89 -6.97
CA LEU A 69 -4.81 -2.81 -6.50
C LEU A 69 -4.41 -2.32 -5.11
N VAL A 70 -4.20 -3.26 -4.17
CA VAL A 70 -3.74 -2.96 -2.81
C VAL A 70 -2.44 -2.15 -2.88
N GLU A 71 -1.46 -2.63 -3.64
CA GLU A 71 -0.15 -1.99 -3.74
C GLU A 71 -0.21 -0.65 -4.45
N SER A 72 -0.96 -0.53 -5.54
CA SER A 72 -1.13 0.73 -6.26
C SER A 72 -1.77 1.80 -5.37
N LEU A 73 -2.76 1.44 -4.56
CA LEU A 73 -3.41 2.36 -3.62
C LEU A 73 -2.44 2.83 -2.54
N PHE A 74 -1.69 1.92 -1.92
CA PHE A 74 -0.75 2.28 -0.86
C PHE A 74 0.48 3.03 -1.37
N LEU A 75 0.99 2.66 -2.55
CA LEU A 75 2.07 3.40 -3.20
C LEU A 75 1.63 4.83 -3.53
N SER A 76 0.41 5.00 -4.07
CA SER A 76 -0.14 6.33 -4.36
C SER A 76 -0.34 7.16 -3.10
N ASP A 77 -0.84 6.56 -2.00
CA ASP A 77 -0.99 7.23 -0.70
C ASP A 77 0.37 7.67 -0.14
N PHE A 78 1.40 6.83 -0.28
CA PHE A 78 2.75 7.15 0.16
C PHE A 78 3.41 8.26 -0.66
N ILE A 79 3.26 8.24 -1.99
CA ILE A 79 3.72 9.32 -2.88
C ILE A 79 3.01 10.63 -2.53
N TRP A 80 1.71 10.59 -2.26
CA TRP A 80 0.96 11.77 -1.85
C TRP A 80 1.45 12.35 -0.52
N ALA A 81 1.70 11.49 0.47
CA ALA A 81 2.28 11.88 1.76
C ALA A 81 3.67 12.53 1.60
N TYR A 82 4.50 12.01 0.70
CA TYR A 82 5.81 12.59 0.36
C TYR A 82 5.67 13.99 -0.25
N ILE A 83 4.82 14.15 -1.27
CA ILE A 83 4.57 15.45 -1.93
C ILE A 83 4.06 16.48 -0.91
N GLN A 84 3.20 16.03 0.02
CA GLN A 84 2.65 16.88 1.05
C GLN A 84 3.72 17.38 2.03
N ASP A 85 4.63 16.51 2.49
CA ASP A 85 5.78 16.91 3.33
C ASP A 85 6.70 17.90 2.60
N GLU A 86 7.02 17.62 1.32
CA GLU A 86 7.89 18.46 0.51
C GLU A 86 7.30 19.87 0.28
N TYR A 87 6.00 19.95 0.02
CA TYR A 87 5.29 21.22 -0.14
C TYR A 87 5.33 22.06 1.15
N TYR A 88 5.01 21.47 2.30
CA TYR A 88 5.04 22.21 3.57
C TYR A 88 6.44 22.64 3.97
N SER A 89 7.44 21.82 3.68
CA SER A 89 8.87 22.13 3.87
C SER A 89 9.28 23.34 3.03
N THR A 90 8.90 23.35 1.74
CA THR A 90 9.18 24.43 0.80
C THR A 90 8.55 25.75 1.24
N GLN A 91 7.31 25.71 1.74
CA GLN A 91 6.62 26.91 2.25
C GLN A 91 7.04 27.32 3.68
N LYS A 92 7.99 26.60 4.30
CA LYS A 92 8.45 26.84 5.69
C LYS A 92 7.30 26.85 6.70
N ILE A 93 6.26 26.05 6.47
CA ILE A 93 5.12 25.96 7.39
C ILE A 93 5.57 25.19 8.64
N PRO A 94 5.38 25.73 9.87
CA PRO A 94 5.72 25.05 11.11
C PRO A 94 4.99 23.72 11.24
N GLU A 95 5.67 22.67 11.71
CA GLU A 95 5.11 21.31 11.88
C GLU A 95 3.77 21.32 12.63
N GLU A 96 3.63 22.15 13.67
CA GLU A 96 2.41 22.26 14.47
C GLU A 96 1.19 22.74 13.67
N THR A 97 1.40 23.51 12.60
CA THR A 97 0.33 24.06 11.76
C THR A 97 0.00 23.14 10.56
N ARG A 98 0.78 22.08 10.33
CA ARG A 98 0.57 21.18 9.19
C ARG A 98 -0.66 20.28 9.34
N HIS A 99 -1.08 20.03 10.58
CA HIS A 99 -2.27 19.22 10.89
C HIS A 99 -3.60 19.87 10.49
N THR A 100 -3.64 21.21 10.43
CA THR A 100 -4.89 21.97 10.24
C THR A 100 -5.17 22.34 8.78
N LYS A 101 -4.14 22.44 7.93
CA LYS A 101 -4.32 22.75 6.50
C LYS A 101 -4.11 21.51 5.66
N LYS A 102 -5.16 20.77 5.31
CA LYS A 102 -5.03 19.70 4.30
C LYS A 102 -4.84 20.32 2.92
N LEU A 103 -3.87 19.85 2.13
CA LEU A 103 -3.64 20.34 0.76
C LEU A 103 -4.88 20.19 -0.14
N THR A 104 -5.76 19.24 0.14
CA THR A 104 -7.04 19.08 -0.56
C THR A 104 -8.03 20.22 -0.34
N GLN A 105 -7.75 21.15 0.58
CA GLN A 105 -8.63 22.28 0.94
C GLN A 105 -8.09 23.63 0.45
N ILE A 106 -7.00 23.63 -0.32
CA ILE A 106 -6.37 24.81 -0.93
C ILE A 106 -6.60 24.72 -2.44
#